data_AF-A0A526VDR9-F1
#
_entry.id   AF-A0A526VDR9-F1
#
_cell.length_a   1.000
_cell.length_b   1.000
_cell.length_c   1.000
_cell.angle_alpha   90.00
_cell.angle_beta   90.00
_cell.angle_gamma   90.00
#
_symmetry.space_group_name_H-M   'P 1'
#
loop_
_entity.id
_entity.type
_entity.pdbx_description
1 polymer ?
#
loop_
_entity_poly.entity_id
_entity_poly.type
_entity_poly.pdbx_seq_one_letter_code
_entity_poly.pdbx_strand_id
1 'polypeptide(L)' 'MDVVADPLLNVEEKRSILRNWAWNEYLVDLATGEGMPENERPARLDEVGLALLALERGIAAANLAVSTAEKRRNAA' A
#
# COMPACT_ATOMS: atom_id res chain seq x y z
N MET A 1 -1.31 -9.23 2.18
CA MET A 1 -2.39 -8.48 1.52
C MET A 1 -2.21 -8.62 0.02
N ASP A 2 -3.15 -9.25 -0.69
CA ASP A 2 -2.97 -9.69 -2.08
C ASP A 2 -2.78 -8.54 -3.09
N VAL A 3 -3.35 -7.36 -2.79
CA VAL A 3 -3.36 -6.17 -3.65
C VAL A 3 -1.95 -5.72 -4.09
N VAL A 4 -0.95 -5.83 -3.21
CA VAL A 4 0.43 -5.41 -3.55
C VAL A 4 1.07 -6.35 -4.57
N ALA A 5 0.77 -7.65 -4.46
CA ALA A 5 1.32 -8.70 -5.32
C ALA A 5 0.53 -8.87 -6.63
N ASP A 6 -0.67 -8.32 -6.73
CA ASP A 6 -1.55 -8.45 -7.90
C ASP A 6 -0.89 -7.85 -9.17
N PRO A 7 -0.59 -8.65 -10.21
CA PRO A 7 0.02 -8.15 -11.43
C PRO A 7 -0.97 -7.43 -12.36
N LEU A 8 -2.28 -7.55 -12.14
CA LEU A 8 -3.32 -6.93 -12.97
C LEU A 8 -3.55 -5.46 -12.61
N LEU A 9 -3.11 -5.04 -11.43
CA LEU A 9 -3.27 -3.68 -10.94
C LEU A 9 -2.03 -2.84 -11.26
N ASN A 10 -2.25 -1.66 -11.81
CA ASN A 10 -1.21 -0.65 -11.93
C ASN A 10 -0.91 -0.02 -10.55
N VAL A 11 0.20 0.71 -10.47
CA VAL A 11 0.68 1.29 -9.22
C VAL A 11 -0.32 2.25 -8.59
N GLU A 12 -1.03 3.05 -9.40
CA GLU A 12 -1.99 4.03 -8.90
C GLU A 12 -3.28 3.34 -8.42
N GLU A 13 -3.71 2.28 -9.10
CA GLU A 13 -4.82 1.42 -8.65
C GLU A 13 -4.51 0.77 -7.30
N LYS A 14 -3.30 0.20 -7.15
CA LYS A 14 -2.85 -0.36 -5.87
C LYS A 14 -2.86 0.71 -4.78
N ARG A 15 -2.34 1.91 -5.06
CA ARG A 15 -2.32 3.02 -4.10
C ARG A 15 -3.72 3.47 -3.70
N SER A 16 -4.63 3.60 -4.66
CA SER A 16 -6.02 4.01 -4.43
C SER A 16 -6.76 2.99 -3.57
N ILE A 17 -6.64 1.70 -3.88
CA ILE A 17 -7.27 0.62 -3.12
C ILE A 17 -6.75 0.61 -1.67
N LEU A 18 -5.43 0.68 -1.49
CA LEU A 18 -4.83 0.67 -0.16
C LEU A 18 -5.22 1.91 0.67
N ARG A 19 -5.32 3.09 0.06
CA ARG A 19 -5.79 4.32 0.75
C ARG A 19 -7.26 4.23 1.14
N ASN A 20 -8.11 3.72 0.26
CA ASN A 20 -9.52 3.50 0.57
C ASN A 20 -9.67 2.51 1.73
N TRP A 21 -8.89 1.43 1.71
CA TRP A 21 -8.90 0.46 2.79
C TRP A 21 -8.40 1.07 4.11
N ALA A 22 -7.34 1.88 4.09
CA ALA A 22 -6.86 2.58 5.29
C ALA A 22 -7.95 3.49 5.88
N TRP A 23 -8.70 4.19 5.04
CA TRP A 23 -9.84 5.00 5.47
C TRP A 23 -10.94 4.15 6.13
N ASN A 24 -11.31 3.01 5.53
CA ASN A 24 -12.32 2.13 6.11
C ASN A 24 -11.88 1.53 7.46
N GLU A 25 -10.63 1.08 7.58
CA GLU A 25 -10.10 0.56 8.85
C GLU A 25 -9.98 1.65 9.92
N TYR A 26 -9.69 2.89 9.53
CA TYR A 26 -9.74 4.03 10.45
C TYR A 26 -11.14 4.27 11.02
N LEU A 27 -12.18 4.16 10.19
CA LEU A 27 -13.56 4.29 10.65
C LEU A 27 -13.97 3.15 11.60
N VAL A 28 -13.48 1.93 11.35
CA VAL A 28 -13.69 0.77 12.24
C VAL A 28 -12.98 0.97 13.59
N ASP A 29 -11.74 1.45 13.57
CA ASP A 29 -10.98 1.78 14.78
C ASP A 29 -11.69 2.85 15.61
N LEU A 30 -12.16 3.91 14.94
CA LEU A 30 -12.91 5.00 15.57
C LEU A 30 -14.21 4.49 16.23
N ALA A 31 -14.99 3.67 15.52
CA ALA A 31 -16.22 3.08 16.06
C ALA A 31 -15.94 2.15 17.27
N THR A 32 -14.84 1.40 17.21
CA THR A 32 -14.40 0.52 18.30
C THR A 32 -13.99 1.32 19.54
N GLY A 33 -13.24 2.41 19.35
CA GLY A 33 -12.82 3.32 20.43
C GLY A 33 -13.98 4.03 21.12
N GLU A 34 -15.10 4.25 20.41
CA GLU A 34 -16.33 4.83 20.97
C GLU A 34 -17.25 3.80 21.65
N GLY A 35 -16.85 2.52 21.69
CA GLY A 35 -17.63 1.46 22.35
C GLY A 35 -18.84 0.97 21.54
N MET A 36 -18.89 1.26 20.24
CA MET A 36 -19.83 0.66 19.28
C MET A 36 -19.06 -0.27 18.32
N PRO A 37 -18.62 -1.46 18.78
CA PRO A 37 -17.89 -2.38 17.91
C PRO A 37 -18.83 -2.93 16.83
N GLU A 38 -18.55 -2.62 15.57
CA GLU A 38 -19.16 -3.32 14.44
C GLU A 38 -18.36 -4.61 14.20
N ASN A 39 -18.93 -5.75 14.60
CA ASN A 39 -18.40 -7.12 14.40
C ASN A 39 -17.20 -7.56 15.26
N GLU A 40 -16.89 -6.86 16.37
CA GLU A 40 -15.83 -7.23 17.36
C GLU A 40 -14.42 -7.46 16.79
N ARG A 41 -14.18 -7.13 15.51
CA ARG A 41 -12.90 -7.37 14.87
C ARG A 41 -11.93 -6.21 15.16
N PRO A 42 -10.66 -6.49 15.49
CA PRO A 42 -9.65 -5.43 15.62
C PRO A 42 -9.41 -4.76 14.26
N ALA A 43 -9.24 -3.44 14.27
CA ALA A 43 -8.89 -2.68 13.08
C ALA A 43 -7.52 -3.14 12.53
N ARG A 44 -7.40 -3.24 11.21
CA ARG A 44 -6.20 -3.76 10.52
C ARG A 44 -5.35 -2.64 9.90
N LEU A 45 -5.37 -1.45 10.49
CA LEU A 45 -4.64 -0.28 10.01
C LEU A 45 -3.15 -0.56 9.81
N ASP A 46 -2.52 -1.27 10.73
CA ASP A 46 -1.09 -1.62 10.66
C ASP A 46 -0.76 -2.44 9.41
N GLU A 47 -1.63 -3.39 9.05
CA GLU A 47 -1.44 -4.22 7.86
C GLU A 47 -1.55 -3.41 6.57
N VAL A 48 -2.50 -2.48 6.51
CA VAL A 48 -2.67 -1.57 5.37
C VAL A 48 -1.48 -0.61 5.27
N GLY A 49 -0.98 -0.10 6.40
CA GLY A 49 0.20 0.74 6.47
C GLY A 49 1.46 0.03 5.96
N LEU A 50 1.68 -1.21 6.40
CA LEU A 50 2.79 -2.04 5.91
C LEU A 50 2.70 -2.32 4.41
N ALA A 51 1.49 -2.56 3.89
CA ALA A 51 1.24 -2.76 2.47
C ALA A 51 1.55 -1.50 1.64
N LEU A 52 1.12 -0.31 2.09
CA LEU A 52 1.46 0.97 1.46
C LEU A 52 2.97 1.21 1.45
N LEU A 53 3.64 0.98 2.58
CA LEU A 53 5.10 1.12 2.68
C LEU A 53 5.83 0.14 1.75
N ALA A 54 5.36 -1.10 1.64
CA ALA A 54 5.93 -2.08 0.72
C ALA A 54 5.75 -1.66 -0.75
N LEU A 55 4.58 -1.16 -1.11
CA LEU A 55 4.30 -0.63 -2.45
C LEU A 55 5.25 0.52 -2.80
N GLU A 56 5.35 1.54 -1.95
CA GLU A 56 6.20 2.71 -2.20
C GLU A 56 7.70 2.36 -2.27
N ARG A 57 8.17 1.42 -1.43
CA ARG A 57 9.54 0.89 -1.52
C ARG A 57 9.78 0.15 -2.85
N GLY A 58 8.81 -0.62 -3.32
CA GLY A 58 8.89 -1.31 -4.61
C GLY A 58 9.01 -0.34 -5.78
N ILE A 59 8.22 0.74 -5.76
CA ILE A 59 8.29 1.81 -6.76
C ILE A 59 9.66 2.50 -6.74
N ALA A 60 10.15 2.88 -5.55
CA ALA A 60 11.45 3.52 -5.42
C ALA A 60 12.59 2.64 -5.95
N ALA A 61 12.58 1.34 -5.63
CA ALA A 61 13.55 0.39 -6.14
C ALA A 61 13.49 0.23 -7.67
N ALA A 62 12.28 0.16 -8.24
CA ALA A 62 12.09 0.06 -9.69
C ALA A 62 12.62 1.32 -10.42
N ASN A 63 12.34 2.51 -9.90
CA ASN A 63 12.83 3.77 -10.48
C ASN A 63 14.35 3.87 -10.42
N LEU A 64 14.97 3.44 -9.32
CA LEU A 64 16.43 3.36 -9.20
C LEU A 64 17.03 2.39 -10.22
N ALA A 65 16.42 1.22 -10.40
CA ALA A 65 16.88 0.23 -11.38
C ALA A 65 16.84 0.79 -12.81
N VAL A 66 15.74 1.45 -13.20
CA VAL A 66 15.61 2.11 -14.52
C VAL A 66 16.69 3.17 -14.72
N SER A 67 16.90 4.05 -13.73
CA SER A 67 17.92 5.11 -13.80
C SER A 67 19.35 4.55 -13.93
N THR A 68 19.67 3.49 -13.18
CA THR A 68 20.99 2.84 -13.28
C THR A 68 21.22 2.17 -14.63
N ALA A 69 20.18 1.58 -15.23
CA ALA A 69 20.26 0.95 -16.55
C ALA A 69 20.49 2.00 -17.65
N GLU A 70 19.77 3.13 -17.60
CA GLU A 70 19.97 4.25 -18.53
C GLU A 70 21.38 4.83 -18.44
N LYS A 71 21.90 5.02 -17.22
CA LYS A 71 23.26 5.52 -17.02
C LYS A 71 24.31 4.60 -17.62
N ARG A 72 24.14 3.27 -17.51
CA ARG A 72 25.04 2.28 -18.13
C ARG A 72 24.98 2.33 -19.65
N ARG A 73 23.78 2.44 -20.23
CA ARG A 73 23.59 2.52 -21.68
C ARG A 73 24.26 3.76 -22.28
N ASN A 74 24.21 4.90 -21.59
CA ASN A 74 24.78 6.15 -22.08
C ASN A 74 26.31 6.25 -21.90
N ALA A 75 26.93 5.30 -21.19
CA ALA A 75 28.37 5.26 -20.93
C ALA A 75 29.12 4.23 -21.79
N ALA A 76 28.41 3.51 -22.67
CA ALA A 76 28.93 2.54 -23.63
C ALA A 76 28.89 3.13 -25.04
#